data_AF-F0S323-F1
#
_entry.id   AF-F0S323-F1
#
_cell.length_a   1.000
_cell.length_b   1.000
_cell.length_c   1.000
_cell.angle_alpha   90.00
_cell.angle_beta   90.00
_cell.angle_gamma   90.00
#
_symmetry.space_group_name_H-M   'P 1'
#
loop_
_entity.id
_entity.type
_entity.pdbx_description
1 polymer ?
#
loop_
_entity_poly.entity_id
_entity_poly.type
_entity_poly.pdbx_seq_one_letter_code
_entity_poly.pdbx_strand_id
1 'polypeptide(L)'
;MKLQKILPDIIKEVVKQTLESIMVAEREVFLKENGGTKNGFYVRNLDTVIGKLENLRVPRDREGKFRTKLIEPYRRRDINLEDLILGMFASGMSARAVAQALESAFELKYSPSTISQISQVTLEEINKWKQKKLKSRYSVIMLDGMWLSVRRDTVEKEVVLFVIGIDEDGYKQILDFEVNPSEGAESWAEMIKRLYDRGVREVLLFVADGITGLEERIKEYFPKADFQTCVVHKVKNTLNKVRAKDRKKVAKDLKRIYQVSTEEDALRGFEKFKEKWGAKYPKVVKSWEQELYKLLTFLRYPESIQRVVYTTNLIERTIKEIRKRVKVIGALPSVGAVEKFVYLRVAMLNDRWSNRVVNGFLEAKEEIQDMFSRRHS
;
A
#
# COMPACT_ATOMS: atom_id res chain seq x y z
N MET A 1 -29.54 33.58 -20.11
CA MET A 1 -28.12 33.99 -19.95
C MET A 1 -27.41 32.88 -19.17
N LYS A 2 -26.44 32.20 -19.81
CA LYS A 2 -26.07 30.79 -19.51
C LYS A 2 -25.34 30.63 -18.17
N LEU A 3 -25.82 29.75 -17.29
CA LEU A 3 -25.13 29.26 -16.08
C LEU A 3 -23.66 28.87 -16.32
N GLN A 4 -23.33 28.40 -17.54
CA GLN A 4 -21.98 28.08 -17.98
C GLN A 4 -20.98 29.25 -17.92
N LYS A 5 -21.42 30.52 -17.95
CA LYS A 5 -20.51 31.68 -17.83
C LYS A 5 -20.26 32.12 -16.39
N ILE A 6 -21.12 31.74 -15.44
CA ILE A 6 -21.07 32.21 -14.04
C ILE A 6 -20.37 31.18 -13.15
N LEU A 7 -20.46 29.90 -13.52
CA LEU A 7 -19.88 28.79 -12.78
C LEU A 7 -18.34 28.91 -12.55
N PRO A 8 -17.52 29.34 -13.51
CA PRO A 8 -16.08 29.49 -13.32
C PRO A 8 -15.72 30.55 -12.26
N ASP A 9 -16.44 31.68 -12.25
CA ASP A 9 -16.20 32.75 -11.29
C ASP A 9 -16.70 32.38 -9.89
N ILE A 10 -17.80 31.62 -9.80
CA ILE A 10 -18.26 31.03 -8.53
C ILE A 10 -17.21 30.04 -7.99
N ILE A 11 -16.66 29.16 -8.84
CA ILE A 11 -15.63 28.19 -8.43
C ILE A 11 -14.37 28.91 -7.92
N LYS A 12 -13.90 29.94 -8.63
CA LYS A 12 -12.76 30.77 -8.17
C LYS A 12 -13.02 31.38 -6.81
N GLU A 13 -14.20 31.94 -6.59
CA GLU A 13 -14.55 32.57 -5.32
C GLU A 13 -14.67 31.54 -4.19
N VAL A 14 -15.28 30.38 -4.43
CA VAL A 14 -15.39 29.30 -3.44
C VAL A 14 -14.01 28.74 -3.07
N VAL A 15 -13.14 28.51 -4.06
CA VAL A 15 -11.78 28.02 -3.81
C VAL A 15 -10.96 29.06 -3.05
N LYS A 16 -11.05 30.34 -3.43
CA LYS A 16 -10.43 31.44 -2.70
C LYS A 16 -10.88 31.46 -1.23
N GLN A 17 -12.18 31.46 -0.97
CA GLN A 17 -12.74 31.46 0.39
C GLN A 17 -12.32 30.24 1.19
N THR A 18 -12.25 29.07 0.55
CA THR A 18 -11.81 27.82 1.19
C THR A 18 -10.34 27.90 1.59
N LEU A 19 -9.46 28.37 0.68
CA LEU A 19 -8.03 28.56 0.96
C LEU A 19 -7.83 29.57 2.09
N GLU A 20 -8.53 30.71 2.05
CA GLU A 20 -8.49 31.71 3.12
C GLU A 20 -8.91 31.12 4.48
N SER A 21 -9.97 30.31 4.49
CA SER A 21 -10.49 29.67 5.70
C SER A 21 -9.50 28.66 6.29
N ILE A 22 -8.89 27.82 5.44
CA ILE A 22 -7.90 26.85 5.91
C ILE A 22 -6.65 27.56 6.44
N MET A 23 -6.14 28.58 5.74
CA MET A 23 -4.98 29.35 6.21
C MET A 23 -5.26 30.07 7.54
N VAL A 24 -6.49 30.54 7.76
CA VAL A 24 -6.88 31.11 9.06
C VAL A 24 -6.83 30.05 10.15
N ALA A 25 -7.37 28.85 9.88
CA ALA A 25 -7.31 27.73 10.82
C ALA A 25 -5.87 27.31 11.13
N GLU A 26 -4.99 27.23 10.12
CA GLU A 26 -3.56 26.96 10.31
C GLU A 26 -2.90 27.98 11.24
N ARG A 27 -3.19 29.27 11.06
CA ARG A 27 -2.68 30.32 11.96
C ARG A 27 -3.20 30.12 13.39
N GLU A 28 -4.47 29.76 13.57
CA GLU A 28 -5.01 29.55 14.92
C GLU A 28 -4.35 28.38 15.62
N VAL A 29 -4.09 27.28 14.90
CA VAL A 29 -3.32 26.13 15.43
C VAL A 29 -1.91 26.58 15.79
N PHE A 30 -1.22 27.29 14.88
CA PHE A 30 0.13 27.79 15.12
C PHE A 30 0.23 28.70 16.37
N LEU A 31 -0.70 29.64 16.54
CA LEU A 31 -0.72 30.55 17.69
C LEU A 31 -1.02 29.82 19.02
N LYS A 32 -1.83 28.75 18.99
CA LYS A 32 -2.06 27.91 20.18
C LYS A 32 -0.80 27.15 20.58
N GLU A 33 -0.02 26.67 19.61
CA GLU A 33 1.17 25.86 19.86
C GLU A 33 2.41 26.69 20.22
N ASN A 34 2.55 27.90 19.63
CA ASN A 34 3.78 28.68 19.72
C ASN A 34 3.63 30.00 20.50
N GLY A 35 2.42 30.34 20.93
CA GLY A 35 2.10 31.66 21.48
C GLY A 35 2.10 32.77 20.42
N GLY A 36 1.57 33.95 20.79
CA GLY A 36 1.55 35.14 19.93
C GLY A 36 0.15 35.70 19.65
N THR A 37 0.09 36.77 18.85
CA THR A 37 -1.17 37.49 18.53
C THR A 37 -1.37 37.66 17.02
N LYS A 38 -2.63 37.76 16.60
CA LYS A 38 -3.04 37.95 15.19
C LYS A 38 -2.63 39.35 14.70
N ASN A 39 -2.16 39.46 13.46
CA ASN A 39 -1.82 40.74 12.83
C ASN A 39 -2.43 40.89 11.43
N GLY A 40 -3.75 40.68 11.35
CA GLY A 40 -4.49 40.85 10.10
C GLY A 40 -4.06 39.89 8.98
N PHE A 41 -4.07 40.40 7.76
CA PHE A 41 -3.84 39.67 6.52
C PHE A 41 -2.99 40.52 5.58
N TYR A 42 -2.27 39.87 4.67
CA TYR A 42 -1.78 40.52 3.46
C TYR A 42 -2.47 39.97 2.23
N VAL A 43 -2.45 40.77 1.18
CA VAL A 43 -3.09 40.44 -0.08
C VAL A 43 -2.03 40.03 -1.08
N ARG A 44 -2.30 38.95 -1.81
CA ARG A 44 -1.49 38.54 -2.97
C ARG A 44 -2.37 37.94 -4.05
N ASN A 45 -1.89 38.01 -5.29
CA ASN A 45 -2.49 37.26 -6.39
C ASN A 45 -1.81 35.90 -6.49
N LEU A 46 -2.58 34.86 -6.79
CA LEU A 46 -2.07 33.50 -6.94
C LEU A 46 -2.51 32.93 -8.30
N ASP A 47 -1.55 32.58 -9.15
CA ASP A 47 -1.87 31.89 -10.40
C ASP A 47 -2.13 30.41 -10.07
N THR A 48 -3.37 29.98 -10.28
CA THR A 48 -3.80 28.60 -10.03
C THR A 48 -4.31 27.96 -11.33
N VAL A 49 -4.55 26.65 -11.27
CA VAL A 49 -5.18 25.91 -12.38
C VAL A 49 -6.58 26.44 -12.71
N ILE A 50 -7.36 26.97 -11.76
CA ILE A 50 -8.68 27.60 -12.02
C ILE A 50 -8.55 29.04 -12.54
N GLY A 51 -7.34 29.49 -12.88
CA GLY A 51 -7.03 30.86 -13.23
C GLY A 51 -6.43 31.65 -12.06
N LYS A 52 -6.22 32.95 -12.28
CA LYS A 52 -5.62 33.83 -11.28
C LYS A 52 -6.62 34.13 -10.17
N LEU A 53 -6.30 33.71 -8.95
CA LEU A 53 -7.02 34.12 -7.75
C LEU A 53 -6.55 35.51 -7.36
N GLU A 54 -7.38 36.50 -7.64
CA GLU A 54 -7.10 37.88 -7.30
C GLU A 54 -7.44 38.18 -5.85
N ASN A 55 -6.58 38.98 -5.23
CA ASN A 55 -6.77 39.50 -3.88
C ASN A 55 -6.95 38.41 -2.80
N LEU A 56 -6.17 37.32 -2.87
CA LEU A 56 -6.16 36.27 -1.86
C LEU A 56 -5.61 36.82 -0.53
N ARG A 57 -6.39 36.69 0.55
CA ARG A 57 -6.04 37.15 1.90
C ARG A 57 -5.29 36.09 2.67
N VAL A 58 -3.98 36.28 2.84
CA VAL A 58 -3.14 35.35 3.59
C VAL A 58 -2.93 35.89 5.01
N PRO A 59 -3.25 35.10 6.06
CA PRO A 59 -3.20 35.56 7.45
C PRO A 59 -1.76 35.74 7.94
N ARG A 60 -1.57 36.70 8.86
CA ARG A 60 -0.29 36.97 9.53
C ARG A 60 -0.42 36.92 11.06
N ASP A 61 0.69 36.63 11.71
CA ASP A 61 0.93 36.87 13.13
C ASP A 61 1.75 38.16 13.33
N ARG A 62 1.75 38.68 14.56
CA ARG A 62 2.43 39.93 14.90
C ARG A 62 3.95 39.83 14.85
N GLU A 63 4.49 38.63 15.08
CA GLU A 63 5.93 38.38 15.11
C GLU A 63 6.48 37.95 13.74
N GLY A 64 5.61 37.76 12.74
CA GLY A 64 5.98 37.34 11.39
C GLY A 64 6.51 35.90 11.30
N LYS A 65 6.24 35.07 12.31
CA LYS A 65 6.74 33.68 12.40
C LYS A 65 5.81 32.69 11.70
N PHE A 66 4.52 33.01 11.55
CA PHE A 66 3.55 32.14 10.91
C PHE A 66 3.78 32.09 9.39
N ARG A 67 3.86 30.87 8.84
CA ARG A 67 3.84 30.61 7.40
C ARG A 67 2.81 29.52 7.11
N THR A 68 1.89 29.80 6.19
CA THR A 68 0.95 28.79 5.68
C THR A 68 1.72 27.66 4.99
N LYS A 69 1.34 26.41 5.27
CA LYS A 69 1.90 25.24 4.57
C LYS A 69 1.25 25.02 3.22
N LEU A 70 0.06 25.58 3.03
CA LEU A 70 -0.66 25.48 1.77
C LEU A 70 0.04 26.24 0.65
N ILE A 71 0.75 27.33 0.96
CA ILE A 71 1.39 28.12 -0.08
C ILE A 71 2.73 28.71 0.32
N GLU A 72 3.76 28.40 -0.48
CA GLU A 72 5.09 28.92 -0.24
C GLU A 72 5.19 30.46 -0.40
N PRO A 73 6.03 31.13 0.40
CA PRO A 73 6.33 32.55 0.23
C PRO A 73 6.90 32.82 -1.17
N TYR A 74 6.43 33.88 -1.83
CA TYR A 74 6.91 34.37 -3.14
C TYR A 74 6.66 33.46 -4.36
N ARG A 75 6.08 32.27 -4.17
CA ARG A 75 5.72 31.37 -5.27
C ARG A 75 4.42 31.83 -5.94
N ARG A 76 4.49 32.15 -7.24
CA ARG A 76 3.34 32.64 -8.02
C ARG A 76 2.47 31.54 -8.63
N ARG A 77 2.98 30.31 -8.77
CA ARG A 77 2.31 29.16 -9.39
C ARG A 77 2.23 28.00 -8.38
N ASP A 78 1.04 27.48 -8.13
CA ASP A 78 0.79 26.65 -6.94
C ASP A 78 0.36 25.19 -7.17
N ILE A 79 0.28 24.71 -8.41
CA ILE A 79 0.10 23.28 -8.69
C ILE A 79 0.93 22.95 -9.93
N ASN A 80 1.87 22.02 -9.80
CA ASN A 80 2.47 21.40 -10.98
C ASN A 80 1.35 20.60 -11.67
N LEU A 81 0.89 21.10 -12.82
CA LEU A 81 -0.19 20.48 -13.57
C LEU A 81 0.14 19.03 -13.93
N GLU A 82 1.42 18.71 -14.11
CA GLU A 82 1.90 17.35 -14.33
C GLU A 82 1.63 16.46 -13.12
N ASP A 83 1.93 16.92 -11.90
CA ASP A 83 1.66 16.18 -10.66
C ASP A 83 0.16 15.98 -10.43
N LEU A 84 -0.66 16.97 -10.79
CA LEU A 84 -2.11 16.85 -10.74
C LEU A 84 -2.62 15.80 -11.75
N ILE A 85 -2.12 15.85 -12.99
CA ILE A 85 -2.44 14.86 -14.03
C ILE A 85 -2.03 13.46 -13.57
N LEU A 86 -0.80 13.29 -13.09
CA LEU A 86 -0.28 12.02 -12.56
C LEU A 86 -1.13 11.52 -11.39
N GLY A 87 -1.53 12.39 -10.46
CA GLY A 87 -2.41 12.06 -9.34
C GLY A 87 -3.81 11.60 -9.78
N MET A 88 -4.37 12.21 -10.83
CA MET A 88 -5.66 11.79 -11.41
C MET A 88 -5.56 10.42 -12.09
N PHE A 89 -4.50 10.15 -12.86
CA PHE A 89 -4.25 8.83 -13.46
C PHE A 89 -4.02 7.76 -12.40
N ALA A 90 -3.20 8.07 -11.39
CA ALA A 90 -2.98 7.20 -10.26
C ALA A 90 -4.29 6.91 -9.51
N SER A 91 -5.28 7.80 -9.56
CA SER A 91 -6.61 7.58 -8.98
C SER A 91 -7.55 6.72 -9.85
N GLY A 92 -7.08 6.26 -11.01
CA GLY A 92 -7.81 5.39 -11.93
C GLY A 92 -8.64 6.14 -12.99
N MET A 93 -8.40 7.44 -13.18
CA MET A 93 -9.07 8.21 -14.24
C MET A 93 -8.47 7.90 -15.60
N SER A 94 -9.30 7.78 -16.63
CA SER A 94 -8.83 7.66 -18.02
C SER A 94 -8.33 9.01 -18.52
N ALA A 95 -7.46 9.02 -19.55
CA ALA A 95 -6.99 10.26 -20.18
C ALA A 95 -8.15 11.19 -20.62
N ARG A 96 -9.26 10.60 -21.08
CA ARG A 96 -10.48 11.34 -21.44
C ARG A 96 -11.16 11.95 -20.22
N ALA A 97 -11.27 11.19 -19.13
CA ALA A 97 -11.86 11.69 -17.89
C ALA A 97 -11.00 12.79 -17.25
N VAL A 98 -9.66 12.68 -17.35
CA VAL A 98 -8.73 13.72 -16.91
C VAL A 98 -8.88 14.97 -17.79
N ALA A 99 -8.87 14.83 -19.12
CA ALA A 99 -9.09 15.96 -20.02
C ALA A 99 -10.43 16.67 -19.74
N GLN A 100 -11.51 15.90 -19.55
CA GLN A 100 -12.82 16.43 -19.20
C GLN A 100 -12.84 17.11 -17.83
N ALA A 101 -12.15 16.54 -16.83
CA ALA A 101 -12.04 17.14 -15.51
C ALA A 101 -11.24 18.44 -15.55
N LEU A 102 -10.15 18.49 -16.33
CA LEU A 102 -9.36 19.70 -16.51
C LEU A 102 -10.12 20.78 -17.28
N GLU A 103 -10.87 20.42 -18.31
CA GLU A 103 -11.73 21.37 -19.04
C GLU A 103 -12.87 21.88 -18.15
N SER A 104 -13.52 21.00 -17.39
CA SER A 104 -14.68 21.36 -16.56
C SER A 104 -14.30 22.16 -15.30
N ALA A 105 -13.19 21.80 -14.64
CA ALA A 105 -12.76 22.44 -13.40
C ALA A 105 -11.87 23.66 -13.65
N PHE A 106 -11.06 23.64 -14.71
CA PHE A 106 -9.96 24.60 -14.92
C PHE A 106 -10.02 25.32 -16.28
N GLU A 107 -11.01 25.04 -17.15
CA GLU A 107 -11.09 25.54 -18.53
C GLU A 107 -9.84 25.23 -19.38
N LEU A 108 -9.03 24.27 -18.94
CA LEU A 108 -7.81 23.86 -19.62
C LEU A 108 -8.13 22.78 -20.65
N LYS A 109 -8.09 23.15 -21.94
CA LYS A 109 -8.31 22.22 -23.05
C LYS A 109 -7.04 21.46 -23.38
N TYR A 110 -6.99 20.20 -22.98
CA TYR A 110 -5.99 19.25 -23.43
C TYR A 110 -6.66 18.11 -24.18
N SER A 111 -6.04 17.65 -25.27
CA SER A 111 -6.48 16.42 -25.90
C SER A 111 -6.15 15.22 -25.00
N PRO A 112 -6.91 14.12 -25.08
CA PRO A 112 -6.57 12.88 -24.37
C PRO A 112 -5.15 12.37 -24.71
N SER A 113 -4.63 12.65 -25.90
CA SER A 113 -3.26 12.27 -26.28
C SER A 113 -2.21 13.11 -25.55
N THR A 114 -2.41 14.42 -25.43
CA THR A 114 -1.52 15.31 -24.66
C THR A 114 -1.52 14.94 -23.17
N ILE A 115 -2.70 14.65 -22.61
CA ILE A 115 -2.82 14.17 -21.24
C ILE A 115 -2.09 12.83 -21.03
N SER A 116 -2.21 11.91 -21.99
CA SER A 116 -1.45 10.65 -21.97
C SER A 116 0.06 10.90 -21.97
N GLN A 117 0.53 11.81 -22.83
CA GLN A 117 1.96 12.17 -22.95
C GLN A 117 2.51 12.79 -21.66
N ILE A 118 1.79 13.73 -21.04
CA ILE A 118 2.18 14.35 -19.77
C ILE A 118 2.19 13.31 -18.63
N SER A 119 1.22 12.39 -18.63
CA SER A 119 1.12 11.33 -17.62
C SER A 119 2.10 10.17 -17.83
N GLN A 120 2.99 10.25 -18.82
CA GLN A 120 3.95 9.19 -19.05
C GLN A 120 4.97 9.18 -17.93
N VAL A 121 4.69 8.37 -16.91
CA VAL A 121 5.75 7.76 -16.12
C VAL A 121 6.67 7.04 -17.11
N THR A 122 7.94 7.40 -17.06
CA THR A 122 8.93 6.76 -17.91
C THR A 122 9.23 5.38 -17.35
N LEU A 123 9.46 4.39 -18.22
CA LEU A 123 9.96 3.09 -17.74
C LEU A 123 11.28 3.27 -16.98
N GLU A 124 12.04 4.32 -17.30
CA GLU A 124 13.25 4.72 -16.58
C GLU A 124 12.99 5.07 -15.12
N GLU A 125 11.93 5.81 -14.78
CA GLU A 125 11.57 6.10 -13.38
C GLU A 125 11.22 4.83 -12.61
N ILE A 126 10.46 3.93 -13.23
CA ILE A 126 10.13 2.63 -12.64
C ILE A 126 11.40 1.83 -12.40
N ASN A 127 12.30 1.80 -13.38
CA ASN A 127 13.58 1.10 -13.28
C ASN A 127 14.47 1.71 -12.19
N LYS A 128 14.55 3.04 -12.10
CA LYS A 128 15.27 3.74 -11.02
C LYS A 128 14.69 3.39 -9.65
N TRP A 129 13.36 3.33 -9.52
CA TRP A 129 12.72 2.91 -8.28
C TRP A 129 13.01 1.45 -7.94
N LYS A 130 12.94 0.54 -8.92
CA LYS A 130 13.28 -0.88 -8.76
C LYS A 130 14.76 -1.09 -8.40
N GLN A 131 15.66 -0.18 -8.76
CA GLN A 131 17.08 -0.23 -8.42
C GLN A 131 17.41 0.50 -7.10
N LYS A 132 16.48 1.24 -6.51
CA LYS A 132 16.72 2.00 -5.27
C LYS A 132 17.12 1.05 -4.14
N LYS A 133 18.21 1.41 -3.44
CA LYS A 133 18.69 0.69 -2.25
C LYS A 133 17.62 0.62 -1.17
N LEU A 134 17.49 -0.55 -0.55
CA LEU A 134 16.58 -0.82 0.55
C LEU A 134 17.35 -0.79 1.89
N LYS A 135 16.61 -0.66 3.00
CA LYS A 135 17.17 -0.88 4.34
C LYS A 135 17.74 -2.30 4.46
N SER A 136 18.68 -2.50 5.37
CA SER A 136 19.31 -3.82 5.58
C SER A 136 18.42 -4.80 6.36
N ARG A 137 17.58 -4.28 7.27
CA ARG A 137 16.79 -5.07 8.23
C ARG A 137 15.28 -4.96 8.01
N TYR A 138 14.60 -6.11 7.98
CA TYR A 138 13.13 -6.20 7.93
C TYR A 138 12.59 -7.21 8.93
N SER A 139 11.67 -6.75 9.78
CA SER A 139 11.00 -7.59 10.77
C SER A 139 10.09 -8.61 10.08
N VAL A 140 9.32 -8.16 9.07
CA VAL A 140 8.39 -9.02 8.33
C VAL A 140 8.41 -8.64 6.85
N ILE A 141 8.54 -9.61 5.97
CA ILE A 141 8.31 -9.47 4.53
C ILE A 141 7.12 -10.33 4.12
N MET A 142 6.11 -9.71 3.51
CA MET A 142 4.90 -10.35 3.03
C MET A 142 4.90 -10.42 1.50
N LEU A 143 4.56 -11.59 0.97
CA LEU A 143 4.53 -11.91 -0.46
C LEU A 143 3.08 -12.28 -0.85
N ASP A 144 2.52 -11.60 -1.86
CA ASP A 144 1.17 -11.89 -2.36
C ASP A 144 1.00 -11.43 -3.81
N GLY A 145 0.01 -11.99 -4.50
CA GLY A 145 -0.25 -11.81 -5.92
C GLY A 145 -1.63 -11.22 -6.23
N MET A 146 -1.71 -10.43 -7.30
CA MET A 146 -2.95 -9.88 -7.82
C MET A 146 -3.14 -10.23 -9.29
N TRP A 147 -4.11 -11.10 -9.58
CA TRP A 147 -4.53 -11.39 -10.94
C TRP A 147 -5.31 -10.22 -11.58
N LEU A 148 -4.92 -9.81 -12.78
CA LEU A 148 -5.57 -8.79 -13.59
C LEU A 148 -5.61 -9.17 -15.07
N SER A 149 -6.46 -8.48 -15.85
CA SER A 149 -6.57 -8.74 -17.30
C SER A 149 -5.62 -7.84 -18.08
N VAL A 150 -4.71 -8.44 -18.84
CA VAL A 150 -3.71 -7.75 -19.68
C VAL A 150 -3.98 -8.10 -21.14
N ARG A 151 -3.89 -7.10 -22.02
CA ARG A 151 -3.87 -7.29 -23.46
C ARG A 151 -2.43 -7.37 -23.94
N ARG A 152 -2.08 -8.47 -24.61
CA ARG A 152 -0.93 -8.58 -25.51
C ARG A 152 -1.49 -8.74 -26.92
N ASP A 153 -1.44 -9.94 -27.49
CA ASP A 153 -2.18 -10.31 -28.70
C ASP A 153 -3.66 -10.58 -28.37
N THR A 154 -3.90 -11.33 -27.29
CA THR A 154 -5.20 -11.61 -26.68
C THR A 154 -5.31 -10.97 -25.30
N VAL A 155 -6.51 -10.97 -24.73
CA VAL A 155 -6.72 -10.54 -23.33
C VAL A 155 -6.67 -11.76 -22.43
N GLU A 156 -5.64 -11.84 -21.60
CA GLU A 156 -5.41 -12.96 -20.67
C GLU A 156 -5.27 -12.49 -19.23
N LYS A 157 -5.33 -13.43 -18.29
CA LYS A 157 -5.10 -13.18 -16.87
C LYS A 157 -3.61 -13.34 -16.57
N GLU A 158 -2.98 -12.25 -16.16
CA GLU A 158 -1.60 -12.24 -15.65
C GLU A 158 -1.61 -11.84 -14.17
N VAL A 159 -0.55 -12.18 -13.45
CA VAL A 159 -0.40 -11.89 -12.03
C VAL A 159 0.55 -10.72 -11.82
N VAL A 160 0.20 -9.82 -10.91
CA VAL A 160 1.14 -8.85 -10.36
C VAL A 160 1.55 -9.29 -8.97
N LEU A 161 2.81 -9.66 -8.82
CA LEU A 161 3.43 -10.05 -7.56
C LEU A 161 3.82 -8.80 -6.79
N PHE A 162 3.57 -8.79 -5.49
CA PHE A 162 3.90 -7.69 -4.58
C PHE A 162 4.75 -8.19 -3.41
N VAL A 163 5.79 -7.42 -3.10
CA VAL A 163 6.58 -7.58 -1.88
C VAL A 163 6.32 -6.40 -0.97
N ILE A 164 5.83 -6.64 0.25
CA ILE A 164 5.66 -5.61 1.28
C ILE A 164 6.56 -5.92 2.47
N GLY A 165 7.40 -4.97 2.86
CA GLY A 165 8.28 -5.09 4.02
C GLY A 165 7.83 -4.19 5.16
N ILE A 166 8.02 -4.66 6.39
CA ILE A 166 7.99 -3.89 7.63
C ILE A 166 9.40 -3.88 8.18
N ASP A 167 10.02 -2.71 8.31
CA ASP A 167 11.40 -2.59 8.78
C ASP A 167 11.52 -2.82 10.31
N GLU A 168 12.75 -2.73 10.84
CA GLU A 168 13.02 -2.90 12.29
C GLU A 168 12.37 -1.82 13.17
N ASP A 169 12.02 -0.66 12.60
CA ASP A 169 11.33 0.43 13.30
C ASP A 169 9.80 0.33 13.15
N GLY A 170 9.30 -0.66 12.40
CA GLY A 170 7.86 -0.88 12.20
C GLY A 170 7.24 -0.08 11.06
N TYR A 171 8.03 0.60 10.22
CA TYR A 171 7.50 1.28 9.04
C TYR A 171 7.29 0.29 7.90
N LYS A 172 6.12 0.38 7.27
CA LYS A 172 5.76 -0.48 6.14
C LYS A 172 5.98 0.21 4.80
N GLN A 173 6.40 -0.57 3.81
CA GLN A 173 6.50 -0.12 2.42
C GLN A 173 6.37 -1.29 1.45
N ILE A 174 5.83 -1.02 0.26
CA ILE A 174 5.96 -1.94 -0.88
C ILE A 174 7.41 -1.83 -1.38
N LEU A 175 8.14 -2.94 -1.32
CA LEU A 175 9.56 -3.04 -1.67
C LEU A 175 9.77 -3.26 -3.16
N ASP A 176 8.94 -4.12 -3.76
CA ASP A 176 9.03 -4.48 -5.17
C ASP A 176 7.66 -4.96 -5.69
N PHE A 177 7.51 -4.92 -7.02
CA PHE A 177 6.41 -5.53 -7.72
C PHE A 177 6.84 -6.03 -9.11
N GLU A 178 6.18 -7.07 -9.60
CA GLU A 178 6.48 -7.63 -10.93
C GLU A 178 5.22 -8.15 -11.62
N VAL A 179 5.17 -8.01 -12.94
CA VAL A 179 4.06 -8.51 -13.76
C VAL A 179 4.53 -9.78 -14.46
N ASN A 180 3.86 -10.89 -14.17
CA ASN A 180 4.24 -12.20 -14.65
C ASN A 180 3.04 -12.89 -15.34
N PRO A 181 3.26 -13.64 -16.42
CA PRO A 181 2.19 -14.42 -17.05
C PRO A 181 1.56 -15.45 -16.11
N SER A 182 2.35 -16.00 -15.19
CA SER A 182 1.92 -16.96 -14.19
C SER A 182 2.64 -16.77 -12.86
N GLU A 183 2.07 -17.32 -11.80
CA GLU A 183 2.69 -17.35 -10.48
C GLU A 183 3.47 -18.65 -10.31
N GLY A 184 4.75 -18.54 -9.94
CA GLY A 184 5.63 -19.69 -9.76
C GLY A 184 6.80 -19.40 -8.83
N ALA A 185 7.43 -20.45 -8.31
CA ALA A 185 8.55 -20.34 -7.38
C ALA A 185 9.76 -19.59 -7.98
N GLU A 186 9.99 -19.74 -9.29
CA GLU A 186 11.10 -19.07 -9.99
C GLU A 186 10.92 -17.55 -10.01
N SER A 187 9.72 -17.08 -10.36
CA SER A 187 9.40 -15.65 -10.32
C SER A 187 9.63 -15.05 -8.93
N TRP A 188 9.21 -15.75 -7.88
CA TRP A 188 9.49 -15.31 -6.52
C TRP A 188 10.98 -15.34 -6.18
N ALA A 189 11.74 -16.35 -6.63
CA ALA A 189 13.18 -16.43 -6.43
C ALA A 189 13.90 -15.22 -7.05
N GLU A 190 13.51 -14.81 -8.26
CA GLU A 190 14.02 -13.59 -8.90
C GLU A 190 13.70 -12.35 -8.07
N MET A 191 12.46 -12.20 -7.56
CA MET A 191 12.11 -11.09 -6.67
C MET A 191 12.96 -11.09 -5.40
N ILE A 192 13.13 -12.23 -4.75
CA ILE A 192 13.93 -12.39 -3.52
C ILE A 192 15.38 -12.01 -3.77
N LYS A 193 15.96 -12.47 -4.88
CA LYS A 193 17.31 -12.09 -5.33
C LYS A 193 17.42 -10.58 -5.49
N ARG A 194 16.44 -9.91 -6.11
CA ARG A 194 16.45 -8.45 -6.25
C ARG A 194 16.41 -7.73 -4.91
N LEU A 195 15.65 -8.21 -3.92
CA LEU A 195 15.68 -7.63 -2.58
C LEU A 195 17.09 -7.72 -1.98
N TYR A 196 17.73 -8.88 -2.11
CA TYR A 196 19.10 -9.09 -1.67
C TYR A 196 20.07 -8.14 -2.40
N ASP A 197 20.03 -8.08 -3.72
CA ASP A 197 20.91 -7.21 -4.52
C ASP A 197 20.74 -5.71 -4.16
N ARG A 198 19.53 -5.31 -3.75
CA ARG A 198 19.21 -3.94 -3.33
C ARG A 198 19.61 -3.60 -1.89
N GLY A 199 20.18 -4.54 -1.14
CA GLY A 199 20.77 -4.28 0.18
C GLY A 199 20.05 -4.91 1.38
N VAL A 200 18.96 -5.65 1.17
CA VAL A 200 18.33 -6.42 2.26
C VAL A 200 19.29 -7.54 2.67
N ARG A 201 19.53 -7.69 3.97
CA ARG A 201 20.49 -8.67 4.52
C ARG A 201 19.89 -9.50 5.64
N GLU A 202 19.13 -8.87 6.52
CA GLU A 202 18.60 -9.48 7.72
C GLU A 202 17.08 -9.40 7.70
N VAL A 203 16.43 -10.56 7.74
CA VAL A 203 14.98 -10.67 7.74
C VAL A 203 14.57 -11.64 8.84
N LEU A 204 13.67 -11.22 9.73
CA LEU A 204 13.17 -12.14 10.76
C LEU A 204 12.16 -13.12 10.18
N LEU A 205 11.11 -12.63 9.50
CA LEU A 205 10.01 -13.46 9.01
C LEU A 205 9.61 -13.18 7.56
N PHE A 206 9.48 -14.22 6.75
CA PHE A 206 8.74 -14.19 5.50
C PHE A 206 7.34 -14.79 5.68
N VAL A 207 6.33 -14.12 5.11
CA VAL A 207 4.94 -14.59 5.08
C VAL A 207 4.47 -14.65 3.63
N ALA A 208 4.08 -15.83 3.16
CA ALA A 208 3.60 -16.02 1.79
C ALA A 208 2.41 -16.98 1.74
N ASP A 209 1.73 -17.09 0.60
CA ASP A 209 0.84 -18.24 0.36
C ASP A 209 1.66 -19.55 0.33
N GLY A 210 0.99 -20.69 0.45
CA GLY A 210 1.59 -22.03 0.46
C GLY A 210 2.12 -22.46 -0.92
N ILE A 211 3.07 -21.70 -1.46
CA ILE A 211 3.73 -21.95 -2.73
C ILE A 211 4.83 -22.99 -2.53
N THR A 212 4.72 -24.11 -3.24
CA THR A 212 5.71 -25.19 -3.18
C THR A 212 7.09 -24.69 -3.61
N GLY A 213 8.12 -24.99 -2.83
CA GLY A 213 9.51 -24.63 -3.14
C GLY A 213 9.91 -23.21 -2.74
N LEU A 214 8.98 -22.36 -2.31
CA LEU A 214 9.28 -20.96 -2.01
C LEU A 214 10.17 -20.79 -0.78
N GLU A 215 9.95 -21.59 0.26
CA GLU A 215 10.76 -21.52 1.48
C GLU A 215 12.22 -21.86 1.18
N GLU A 216 12.46 -22.90 0.38
CA GLU A 216 13.78 -23.32 -0.05
C GLU A 216 14.50 -22.19 -0.80
N ARG A 217 13.79 -21.51 -1.72
CA ARG A 217 14.33 -20.34 -2.45
C ARG A 217 14.61 -19.14 -1.55
N ILE A 218 13.76 -18.89 -0.56
CA ILE A 218 14.02 -17.83 0.44
C ILE A 218 15.28 -18.16 1.22
N LYS A 219 15.46 -19.42 1.63
CA LYS A 219 16.59 -19.88 2.44
C LYS A 219 17.93 -19.84 1.70
N GLU A 220 17.93 -19.86 0.37
CA GLU A 220 19.15 -19.63 -0.44
C GLU A 220 19.76 -18.25 -0.18
N TYR A 221 18.94 -17.20 -0.03
CA TYR A 221 19.40 -15.81 0.19
C TYR A 221 19.33 -15.39 1.66
N PHE A 222 18.36 -15.91 2.41
CA PHE A 222 18.07 -15.53 3.80
C PHE A 222 17.97 -16.79 4.68
N PRO A 223 19.09 -17.53 4.89
CA PRO A 223 19.07 -18.83 5.58
C PRO A 223 18.55 -18.75 7.02
N LYS A 224 18.82 -17.61 7.70
CA LYS A 224 18.42 -17.35 9.08
C LYS A 224 16.95 -16.91 9.23
N ALA A 225 16.26 -16.52 8.15
CA ALA A 225 14.89 -16.01 8.23
C ALA A 225 13.87 -17.12 8.48
N ASP A 226 12.89 -16.89 9.36
CA ASP A 226 11.76 -17.80 9.52
C ASP A 226 10.82 -17.69 8.31
N PHE A 227 10.07 -18.77 8.06
CA PHE A 227 9.02 -18.78 7.04
C PHE A 227 7.67 -19.14 7.66
N GLN A 228 6.63 -18.43 7.20
CA GLN A 228 5.26 -18.69 7.55
C GLN A 228 4.37 -18.79 6.32
N THR A 229 3.56 -19.86 6.28
CA THR A 229 2.43 -19.94 5.37
C THR A 229 1.29 -19.07 5.87
N CYS A 230 0.69 -18.29 4.99
CA CYS A 230 -0.44 -17.43 5.31
C CYS A 230 -1.64 -18.23 5.83
N VAL A 231 -1.99 -18.00 7.10
CA VAL A 231 -3.12 -18.65 7.77
C VAL A 231 -4.44 -18.34 7.08
N VAL A 232 -4.65 -17.10 6.62
CA VAL A 232 -5.91 -16.71 5.95
C VAL A 232 -6.08 -17.42 4.61
N HIS A 233 -5.03 -17.49 3.79
CA HIS A 233 -5.05 -18.25 2.54
C HIS A 233 -5.26 -19.74 2.80
N LYS A 234 -4.59 -20.32 3.82
CA LYS A 234 -4.81 -21.70 4.24
C LYS A 234 -6.26 -21.98 4.65
N VAL A 235 -6.85 -21.10 5.45
CA VAL A 235 -8.26 -21.20 5.87
C VAL A 235 -9.18 -21.11 4.66
N LYS A 236 -8.99 -20.14 3.76
CA LYS A 236 -9.81 -19.99 2.55
C LYS A 236 -9.73 -21.23 1.65
N ASN A 237 -8.53 -21.73 1.39
CA ASN A 237 -8.29 -22.94 0.60
C ASN A 237 -8.93 -24.17 1.27
N THR A 238 -8.91 -24.23 2.59
CA THR A 238 -9.59 -25.27 3.37
C THR A 238 -11.10 -25.20 3.22
N LEU A 239 -11.70 -24.01 3.32
CA LEU A 239 -13.15 -23.83 3.22
C LEU A 239 -13.73 -24.15 1.83
N ASN A 240 -12.90 -24.06 0.78
CA ASN A 240 -13.27 -24.52 -0.56
C ASN A 240 -13.37 -26.06 -0.66
N LYS A 241 -12.67 -26.79 0.20
CA LYS A 241 -12.65 -28.27 0.24
C LYS A 241 -13.71 -28.88 1.17
N VAL A 242 -14.49 -28.06 1.88
CA VAL A 242 -15.55 -28.52 2.78
C VAL A 242 -16.94 -28.17 2.25
N ARG A 243 -17.95 -28.97 2.63
CA ARG A 243 -19.34 -28.78 2.21
C ARG A 243 -19.88 -27.45 2.75
N ALA A 244 -20.71 -26.77 1.96
CA ALA A 244 -21.24 -25.45 2.29
C ALA A 244 -21.88 -25.38 3.69
N LYS A 245 -22.66 -26.41 4.08
CA LYS A 245 -23.30 -26.51 5.41
C LYS A 245 -22.33 -26.56 6.59
N ASP A 246 -21.11 -27.03 6.36
CA ASP A 246 -20.09 -27.23 7.40
C ASP A 246 -19.10 -26.06 7.47
N ARG A 247 -18.98 -25.23 6.41
CA ARG A 247 -18.02 -24.12 6.29
C ARG A 247 -18.00 -23.21 7.52
N LYS A 248 -19.17 -22.78 8.03
CA LYS A 248 -19.24 -21.88 9.19
C LYS A 248 -18.70 -22.53 10.47
N LYS A 249 -18.97 -23.83 10.67
CA LYS A 249 -18.50 -24.58 11.85
C LYS A 249 -17.00 -24.86 11.74
N VAL A 250 -16.54 -25.33 10.59
CA VAL A 250 -15.11 -25.54 10.29
C VAL A 250 -14.32 -24.24 10.49
N ALA A 251 -14.79 -23.11 9.94
CA ALA A 251 -14.12 -21.82 10.10
C ALA A 251 -14.01 -21.38 11.58
N LYS A 252 -15.06 -21.64 12.38
CA LYS A 252 -15.05 -21.34 13.83
C LYS A 252 -14.03 -22.21 14.56
N ASP A 253 -13.96 -23.50 14.24
CA ASP A 253 -13.03 -24.42 14.91
C ASP A 253 -11.58 -24.13 14.47
N LEU A 254 -11.33 -23.81 13.20
CA LEU A 254 -10.00 -23.42 12.71
C LEU A 254 -9.46 -22.17 13.43
N LYS A 255 -10.32 -21.18 13.73
CA LYS A 255 -9.91 -20.00 14.50
C LYS A 255 -9.31 -20.35 15.86
N ARG A 256 -9.73 -21.44 16.48
CA ARG A 256 -9.21 -21.88 17.79
C ARG A 256 -7.78 -22.43 17.71
N ILE A 257 -7.25 -22.65 16.51
CA ILE A 257 -5.88 -23.13 16.29
C ILE A 257 -4.91 -21.94 16.29
N TYR A 258 -5.28 -20.82 15.65
CA TYR A 258 -4.36 -19.69 15.43
C TYR A 258 -4.74 -18.39 16.16
N GLN A 259 -5.90 -18.32 16.84
CA GLN A 259 -6.25 -17.20 17.71
C GLN A 259 -5.98 -17.59 19.17
N VAL A 260 -4.71 -17.84 19.46
CA VAL A 260 -4.21 -18.29 20.76
C VAL A 260 -2.89 -17.56 21.06
N SER A 261 -2.47 -17.56 22.32
CA SER A 261 -1.22 -16.89 22.75
C SER A 261 -0.03 -17.85 22.86
N THR A 262 -0.26 -19.17 22.84
CA THR A 262 0.79 -20.20 23.03
C THR A 262 0.74 -21.30 21.97
N GLU A 263 1.88 -21.93 21.71
CA GLU A 263 1.97 -23.07 20.78
C GLU A 263 1.23 -24.29 21.33
N GLU A 264 1.27 -24.52 22.65
CA GLU A 264 0.54 -25.59 23.32
C GLU A 264 -0.98 -25.45 23.13
N ASP A 265 -1.51 -24.23 23.23
CA ASP A 265 -2.93 -23.96 22.96
C ASP A 265 -3.30 -24.25 21.52
N ALA A 266 -2.43 -23.90 20.57
CA ALA A 266 -2.65 -24.15 19.15
C ALA A 266 -2.71 -25.66 18.85
N LEU A 267 -1.79 -26.43 19.42
CA LEU A 267 -1.76 -27.90 19.30
C LEU A 267 -3.00 -28.55 19.91
N ARG A 268 -3.44 -28.11 21.10
CA ARG A 268 -4.70 -28.57 21.71
C ARG A 268 -5.92 -28.21 20.86
N GLY A 269 -5.91 -27.02 20.26
CA GLY A 269 -6.94 -26.59 19.32
C GLY A 269 -6.99 -27.48 18.07
N PHE A 270 -5.82 -27.84 17.53
CA PHE A 270 -5.69 -28.72 16.37
C PHE A 270 -6.15 -30.15 16.67
N GLU A 271 -5.82 -30.70 17.84
CA GLU A 271 -6.26 -32.06 18.19
C GLU A 271 -7.78 -32.16 18.28
N LYS A 272 -8.43 -31.19 18.93
CA LYS A 272 -9.90 -31.09 18.94
C LYS A 272 -10.50 -30.94 17.55
N PHE A 273 -9.80 -30.24 16.64
CA PHE A 273 -10.21 -30.11 15.25
C PHE A 273 -10.11 -31.46 14.51
N LYS A 274 -9.02 -32.21 14.74
CA LYS A 274 -8.76 -33.54 14.19
C LYS A 274 -9.78 -34.57 14.67
N GLU A 275 -10.09 -34.63 15.96
CA GLU A 275 -11.13 -35.50 16.52
C GLU A 275 -12.49 -35.26 15.86
N LYS A 276 -12.87 -33.99 15.72
CA LYS A 276 -14.21 -33.61 15.22
C LYS A 276 -14.36 -33.77 13.71
N TRP A 277 -13.34 -33.43 12.94
CA TRP A 277 -13.43 -33.34 11.47
C TRP A 277 -12.64 -34.42 10.74
N GLY A 278 -11.79 -35.18 11.41
CA GLY A 278 -10.90 -36.19 10.82
C GLY A 278 -11.63 -37.27 10.02
N ALA A 279 -12.74 -37.80 10.56
CA ALA A 279 -13.53 -38.80 9.85
C ALA A 279 -14.20 -38.26 8.58
N LYS A 280 -14.63 -36.99 8.60
CA LYS A 280 -15.42 -36.38 7.52
C LYS A 280 -14.56 -35.71 6.45
N TYR A 281 -13.42 -35.14 6.85
CA TYR A 281 -12.50 -34.39 6.00
C TYR A 281 -11.05 -34.80 6.26
N PRO A 282 -10.67 -36.08 6.08
CA PRO A 282 -9.33 -36.58 6.42
C PRO A 282 -8.22 -35.85 5.66
N LYS A 283 -8.46 -35.51 4.38
CA LYS A 283 -7.51 -34.74 3.56
C LYS A 283 -7.28 -33.31 4.07
N VAL A 284 -8.31 -32.69 4.67
CA VAL A 284 -8.18 -31.35 5.25
C VAL A 284 -7.31 -31.41 6.50
N VAL A 285 -7.61 -32.35 7.40
CA VAL A 285 -6.85 -32.51 8.65
C VAL A 285 -5.39 -32.84 8.33
N LYS A 286 -5.11 -33.79 7.45
CA LYS A 286 -3.74 -34.13 7.02
C LYS A 286 -2.99 -32.93 6.45
N SER A 287 -3.66 -32.11 5.64
CA SER A 287 -3.04 -30.91 5.06
C SER A 287 -2.73 -29.83 6.11
N TRP A 288 -3.49 -29.75 7.20
CA TRP A 288 -3.15 -28.87 8.33
C TRP A 288 -2.03 -29.47 9.17
N GLU A 289 -2.07 -30.77 9.47
CA GLU A 289 -1.05 -31.48 10.24
C GLU A 289 0.35 -31.30 9.63
N GLN A 290 0.46 -31.44 8.31
CA GLN A 290 1.74 -31.32 7.58
C GLN A 290 2.31 -29.89 7.57
N GLU A 291 1.47 -28.87 7.69
CA GLU A 291 1.88 -27.45 7.58
C GLU A 291 1.76 -26.71 8.91
N LEU A 292 1.34 -27.37 9.99
CA LEU A 292 0.97 -26.73 11.26
C LEU A 292 2.12 -25.89 11.82
N TYR A 293 3.34 -26.43 11.78
CA TYR A 293 4.54 -25.73 12.23
C TYR A 293 4.79 -24.43 11.46
N LYS A 294 4.54 -24.41 10.14
CA LYS A 294 4.68 -23.19 9.30
C LYS A 294 3.53 -22.21 9.53
N LEU A 295 2.36 -22.68 9.96
CA LEU A 295 1.17 -21.84 10.20
C LEU A 295 1.24 -21.13 11.56
N LEU A 296 2.04 -21.64 12.49
CA LEU A 296 2.15 -21.17 13.87
C LEU A 296 3.45 -20.39 14.13
N THR A 297 4.32 -20.21 13.15
CA THR A 297 5.59 -19.48 13.28
C THR A 297 5.44 -18.11 13.94
N PHE A 298 4.33 -17.39 13.68
CA PHE A 298 4.06 -16.08 14.29
C PHE A 298 3.98 -16.11 15.82
N LEU A 299 3.69 -17.25 16.46
CA LEU A 299 3.63 -17.35 17.92
C LEU A 299 5.01 -17.16 18.58
N ARG A 300 6.10 -17.28 17.80
CA ARG A 300 7.48 -17.00 18.25
C ARG A 300 7.81 -15.51 18.28
N TYR A 301 6.89 -14.66 17.83
CA TYR A 301 7.05 -13.21 17.74
C TYR A 301 6.24 -12.50 18.83
N PRO A 302 6.59 -11.25 19.19
CA PRO A 302 5.92 -10.50 20.24
C PRO A 302 4.40 -10.44 20.06
N GLU A 303 3.65 -10.65 21.14
CA GLU A 303 2.18 -10.78 21.12
C GLU A 303 1.49 -9.59 20.42
N SER A 304 2.03 -8.38 20.61
CA SER A 304 1.52 -7.14 20.02
C SER A 304 1.52 -7.14 18.49
N ILE A 305 2.42 -7.88 17.83
CA ILE A 305 2.51 -7.94 16.35
C ILE A 305 1.86 -9.20 15.75
N GLN A 306 1.61 -10.25 16.54
CA GLN A 306 1.08 -11.54 16.07
C GLN A 306 -0.16 -11.37 15.18
N ARG A 307 -1.10 -10.51 15.61
CA ARG A 307 -2.33 -10.24 14.85
C ARG A 307 -2.08 -9.62 13.48
N VAL A 308 -1.08 -8.77 13.34
CA VAL A 308 -0.71 -8.19 12.04
C VAL A 308 -0.20 -9.29 11.12
N VAL A 309 0.61 -10.21 11.65
CA VAL A 309 1.25 -11.29 10.91
C VAL A 309 0.24 -12.35 10.45
N TYR A 310 -0.58 -12.91 11.35
CA TYR A 310 -1.47 -14.03 10.98
C TYR A 310 -2.71 -13.61 10.19
N THR A 311 -3.15 -12.34 10.26
CA THR A 311 -4.40 -11.92 9.59
C THR A 311 -4.23 -11.49 8.13
N THR A 312 -3.01 -11.31 7.64
CA THR A 312 -2.65 -10.83 6.27
C THR A 312 -3.43 -9.61 5.74
N ASN A 313 -4.20 -8.94 6.59
CA ASN A 313 -5.05 -7.81 6.25
C ASN A 313 -4.25 -6.65 5.65
N LEU A 314 -2.98 -6.51 6.05
CA LEU A 314 -2.09 -5.46 5.59
C LEU A 314 -1.85 -5.57 4.07
N ILE A 315 -1.45 -6.74 3.59
CA ILE A 315 -1.18 -6.97 2.17
C ILE A 315 -2.47 -7.10 1.37
N GLU A 316 -3.48 -7.81 1.89
CA GLU A 316 -4.77 -7.97 1.22
C GLU A 316 -5.49 -6.63 1.01
N ARG A 317 -5.50 -5.75 2.02
CA ARG A 317 -6.11 -4.41 1.91
C ARG A 317 -5.37 -3.55 0.88
N THR A 318 -4.05 -3.65 0.85
CA THR A 318 -3.20 -2.93 -0.12
C THR A 318 -3.52 -3.37 -1.53
N ILE A 319 -3.48 -4.69 -1.78
CA ILE A 319 -3.82 -5.28 -3.09
C ILE A 319 -5.26 -4.95 -3.47
N LYS A 320 -6.21 -4.98 -2.52
CA LYS A 320 -7.61 -4.60 -2.78
C LYS A 320 -7.76 -3.13 -3.18
N GLU A 321 -7.01 -2.22 -2.56
CA GLU A 321 -7.01 -0.80 -2.93
C GLU A 321 -6.51 -0.60 -4.36
N ILE A 322 -5.41 -1.26 -4.74
CA ILE A 322 -4.87 -1.23 -6.11
C ILE A 322 -5.88 -1.85 -7.09
N ARG A 323 -6.40 -3.05 -6.79
CA ARG A 323 -7.37 -3.78 -7.61
C ARG A 323 -8.62 -2.97 -7.91
N LYS A 324 -9.17 -2.26 -6.92
CA LYS A 324 -10.37 -1.43 -7.09
C LYS A 324 -10.17 -0.36 -8.16
N ARG A 325 -8.95 0.19 -8.25
CA ARG A 325 -8.60 1.24 -9.22
C ARG A 325 -8.34 0.66 -10.61
N VAL A 326 -7.67 -0.50 -10.70
CA VAL A 326 -7.49 -1.22 -11.98
C VAL A 326 -8.83 -1.66 -12.57
N LYS A 327 -9.78 -2.13 -11.74
CA LYS A 327 -11.06 -2.66 -12.21
C LYS A 327 -11.87 -1.68 -13.06
N VAL A 328 -11.73 -0.38 -12.81
CA VAL A 328 -12.41 0.68 -13.58
C VAL A 328 -11.86 0.80 -15.01
N ILE A 329 -10.58 0.46 -15.20
CA ILE A 329 -9.89 0.55 -16.49
C ILE A 329 -10.19 -0.67 -17.37
N GLY A 330 -10.48 -1.83 -16.77
CA GLY A 330 -10.77 -3.07 -17.49
C GLY A 330 -9.48 -3.79 -17.91
N ALA A 331 -9.39 -4.19 -19.18
CA ALA A 331 -8.19 -4.82 -19.72
C ALA A 331 -7.14 -3.75 -20.05
N LEU A 332 -5.97 -3.84 -19.42
CA LEU A 332 -4.87 -2.90 -19.67
C LEU A 332 -4.21 -3.20 -21.02
N PRO A 333 -3.80 -2.18 -21.81
CA PRO A 333 -3.42 -2.35 -23.21
C PRO A 333 -2.04 -3.00 -23.42
N SER A 334 -1.19 -3.05 -22.40
CA SER A 334 0.13 -3.68 -22.44
C SER A 334 0.68 -3.89 -21.03
N VAL A 335 1.73 -4.71 -20.90
CA VAL A 335 2.47 -4.90 -19.63
C VAL A 335 3.02 -3.57 -19.11
N GLY A 336 3.63 -2.75 -19.96
CA GLY A 336 4.14 -1.45 -19.55
C GLY A 336 3.05 -0.52 -19.01
N ALA A 337 1.81 -0.61 -19.50
CA ALA A 337 0.70 0.13 -18.93
C ALA A 337 0.31 -0.37 -17.53
N VAL A 338 0.39 -1.69 -17.30
CA VAL A 338 0.23 -2.29 -15.96
C VAL A 338 1.31 -1.78 -15.01
N GLU A 339 2.56 -1.85 -15.43
CA GLU A 339 3.70 -1.43 -14.58
C GLU A 339 3.60 0.04 -14.19
N LYS A 340 3.31 0.94 -15.15
CA LYS A 340 3.12 2.36 -14.87
C LYS A 340 1.99 2.61 -13.88
N PHE A 341 0.85 1.97 -14.09
CA PHE A 341 -0.30 2.11 -13.20
C PHE A 341 0.02 1.62 -11.79
N VAL A 342 0.58 0.42 -11.68
CA VAL A 342 0.96 -0.18 -10.40
C VAL A 342 2.00 0.68 -9.70
N TYR A 343 3.05 1.12 -10.40
CA TYR A 343 4.08 2.00 -9.85
C TYR A 343 3.49 3.28 -9.26
N LEU A 344 2.61 3.98 -9.98
CA LEU A 344 1.97 5.19 -9.46
C LEU A 344 1.21 4.91 -8.17
N ARG A 345 0.47 3.80 -8.09
CA ARG A 345 -0.21 3.40 -6.85
C ARG A 345 0.77 3.09 -5.73
N VAL A 346 1.85 2.36 -6.04
CA VAL A 346 2.91 2.01 -5.09
C VAL A 346 3.55 3.27 -4.51
N ALA A 347 3.95 4.21 -5.37
CA ALA A 347 4.58 5.47 -4.96
C ALA A 347 3.67 6.28 -4.02
N MET A 348 2.39 6.44 -4.37
CA MET A 348 1.42 7.14 -3.51
C MET A 348 1.19 6.43 -2.16
N LEU A 349 1.17 5.09 -2.15
CA LEU A 349 0.96 4.32 -0.94
C LEU A 349 2.17 4.40 -0.01
N ASN A 350 3.38 4.25 -0.56
CA ASN A 350 4.62 4.38 0.20
C ASN A 350 4.78 5.79 0.78
N ASP A 351 4.47 6.83 0.00
CA ASP A 351 4.46 8.21 0.49
C ASP A 351 3.47 8.40 1.66
N ARG A 352 2.23 7.93 1.51
CA ARG A 352 1.21 7.98 2.57
C ARG A 352 1.63 7.26 3.85
N TRP A 353 2.42 6.18 3.73
CA TRP A 353 2.85 5.36 4.86
C TRP A 353 4.18 5.81 5.48
N SER A 354 4.92 6.71 4.83
CA SER A 354 6.26 7.16 5.25
C SER A 354 6.37 7.57 6.72
N ASN A 355 5.30 8.13 7.28
CA ASN A 355 5.24 8.61 8.66
C ASN A 355 4.35 7.75 9.58
N ARG A 356 4.02 6.51 9.19
CA ARG A 356 3.09 5.64 9.92
C ARG A 356 3.73 4.32 10.30
N VAL A 357 3.91 4.12 11.60
CA VAL A 357 4.31 2.84 12.19
C VAL A 357 3.11 1.90 12.21
N VAL A 358 3.35 0.62 11.92
CA VAL A 358 2.32 -0.42 11.99
C VAL A 358 2.00 -0.71 13.46
N ASN A 359 0.71 -0.80 13.78
CA ASN A 359 0.24 -1.10 15.14
C ASN A 359 0.94 -2.35 15.72
N GLY A 360 1.35 -2.26 16.99
CA GLY A 360 2.08 -3.31 17.71
C GLY A 360 3.61 -3.22 17.57
N PHE A 361 4.14 -2.71 16.45
CA PHE A 361 5.60 -2.68 16.24
C PHE A 361 6.33 -1.68 17.13
N LEU A 362 5.65 -0.61 17.56
CA LEU A 362 6.25 0.33 18.52
C LEU A 362 6.42 -0.31 19.90
N GLU A 363 5.44 -1.12 20.33
CA GLU A 363 5.47 -1.85 21.61
C GLU A 363 6.50 -2.98 21.56
N ALA A 364 6.61 -3.69 20.42
CA ALA A 364 7.54 -4.79 20.21
C ALA A 364 8.98 -4.36 19.88
N LYS A 365 9.32 -3.06 19.91
CA LYS A 365 10.57 -2.56 19.32
C LYS A 365 11.81 -3.19 19.95
N GLU A 366 11.89 -3.21 21.29
CA GLU A 366 13.04 -3.76 22.01
C GLU A 366 13.19 -5.27 21.76
N GLU A 367 12.09 -6.01 21.82
CA GLU A 367 12.08 -7.46 21.54
C GLU A 367 12.53 -7.75 20.10
N ILE A 368 12.05 -6.98 19.12
CA ILE A 368 12.46 -7.13 17.71
C ILE A 368 13.96 -6.87 17.54
N GLN A 369 14.51 -5.83 18.18
CA GLN A 369 15.94 -5.51 18.13
C GLN A 369 16.81 -6.61 18.76
N ASP A 370 16.37 -7.15 19.89
CA ASP A 370 17.01 -8.30 20.53
C ASP A 370 16.91 -9.57 19.66
N MET A 371 15.78 -9.81 19.00
CA MET A 371 15.64 -10.91 18.01
C MET A 371 16.62 -10.77 16.86
N PHE A 372 16.79 -9.58 16.28
CA PHE A 372 17.80 -9.32 15.25
C PHE A 372 19.20 -9.61 15.78
N SER A 373 19.52 -9.11 16.97
CA SER A 373 20.83 -9.31 17.59
C SER A 373 21.10 -10.79 17.78
N ARG A 374 20.22 -11.56 18.45
CA ARG A 374 20.42 -12.99 18.68
C ARG A 374 20.55 -13.82 17.40
N ARG A 375 19.80 -13.45 16.35
CA ARG A 375 19.74 -14.21 15.10
C ARG A 375 20.91 -13.90 14.18
N HIS A 376 21.28 -12.63 14.08
CA HIS A 376 22.24 -12.13 13.09
C HIS A 376 23.59 -11.69 13.66
N SER A 377 23.82 -11.83 14.97
CA SER A 377 25.17 -11.83 15.56
C SER A 377 26.07 -12.90 14.95
#